data_AF-A0A3B9VI32-F1
#
_entry.id   AF-A0A3B9VI32-F1
#
_cell.length_a   1.000
_cell.length_b   1.000
_cell.length_c   1.000
_cell.angle_alpha   90.00
_cell.angle_beta   90.00
_cell.angle_gamma   90.00
#
_symmetry.space_group_name_H-M   'P 1'
#
loop_
_entity.id
_entity.type
_entity.pdbx_description
1 polymer ?
#
loop_
_entity_poly.entity_id
_entity_poly.type
_entity_poly.pdbx_seq_one_letter_code
_entity_poly.pdbx_strand_id
1 'polypeptide(L)'
;MKFKKGAMFGLDARIALAIFGALSVISGAALYSAIQEARTTSIYQDFLEVTKASEAYWLDTGVPLKANGDTLYAGSLIKNDQSLTGWSGPYLPYKYKDTEVFYMNLVGSEYSVHIRRWANDDWNADVSAALTSCSVATKGCSEWLTVDADVASYVTSLGNIFQLLDKKYDNSDGKSKGNIRKREWNATTHQLFIKGLLRGSKDEV
;
A
#
# COMPACT_ATOMS: atom_id res chain seq x y z
N MET A 1 11.10 -9.31 75.16
CA MET A 1 10.40 -8.42 74.20
C MET A 1 10.63 -8.96 72.79
N LYS A 2 9.64 -9.65 72.18
CA LYS A 2 9.76 -10.24 70.84
C LYS A 2 9.12 -9.31 69.81
N PHE A 3 9.92 -8.68 68.96
CA PHE A 3 9.43 -7.96 67.79
C PHE A 3 8.98 -8.99 66.73
N LYS A 4 7.67 -9.06 66.45
CA LYS A 4 7.15 -9.84 65.32
C LYS A 4 7.49 -9.08 64.02
N LYS A 5 8.68 -9.32 63.48
CA LYS A 5 9.04 -8.95 62.11
C LYS A 5 8.64 -10.10 61.19
N GLY A 6 7.88 -9.80 60.14
CA GLY A 6 7.63 -10.72 59.03
C GLY A 6 6.17 -11.11 58.82
N ALA A 7 5.39 -10.18 58.25
CA ALA A 7 4.13 -10.52 57.57
C ALA A 7 3.68 -9.45 56.55
N MET A 8 4.31 -8.27 56.53
CA MET A 8 3.87 -7.14 55.70
C MET A 8 4.40 -7.17 54.24
N PHE A 9 5.38 -8.02 53.94
CA PHE A 9 5.94 -8.16 52.58
C PHE A 9 5.17 -9.16 51.68
N GLY A 10 4.22 -9.93 52.21
CA GLY A 10 3.50 -10.95 51.43
C GLY A 10 2.21 -10.45 50.77
N LEU A 11 1.50 -9.54 51.44
CA LEU A 11 0.23 -9.00 50.94
C LEU A 11 0.47 -7.95 49.85
N ASP A 12 1.40 -7.03 50.09
CA ASP A 12 1.73 -5.96 49.14
C ASP A 12 2.45 -6.49 47.89
N ALA A 13 3.30 -7.52 48.02
CA ALA A 13 3.98 -8.12 46.87
C ALA A 13 3.01 -8.77 45.86
N ARG A 14 1.88 -9.34 46.30
CA ARG A 14 0.86 -9.90 45.40
C ARG A 14 0.09 -8.81 44.67
N ILE A 15 -0.23 -7.72 45.38
CA ILE A 15 -0.90 -6.56 44.80
C ILE A 15 0.04 -5.89 43.79
N ALA A 16 1.31 -5.69 44.14
CA ALA A 16 2.33 -5.16 43.24
C ALA A 16 2.52 -6.03 42.01
N LEU A 17 2.61 -7.37 42.16
CA LEU A 17 2.72 -8.29 41.02
C LEU A 17 1.49 -8.22 40.12
N ALA A 18 0.29 -8.09 40.68
CA ALA A 18 -0.93 -7.92 39.90
C ALA A 18 -0.94 -6.60 39.12
N ILE A 19 -0.46 -5.50 39.73
CA ILE A 19 -0.33 -4.20 39.07
C ILE A 19 0.70 -4.27 37.94
N PHE A 20 1.90 -4.82 38.18
CA PHE A 20 2.91 -4.99 37.14
C PHE A 20 2.43 -5.93 36.03
N GLY A 21 1.71 -7.00 36.38
CA GLY A 21 1.06 -7.88 35.42
C GLY A 21 0.08 -7.12 34.53
N ALA A 22 -0.84 -6.36 35.12
CA ALA A 22 -1.82 -5.57 34.38
C ALA A 22 -1.16 -4.49 33.50
N LEU A 23 -0.20 -3.73 34.04
CA LEU A 23 0.55 -2.71 33.30
C LEU A 23 1.35 -3.32 32.15
N SER A 24 1.90 -4.52 32.32
CA SER A 24 2.64 -5.22 31.25
C SER A 24 1.73 -5.59 30.07
N VAL A 25 0.50 -6.04 30.34
CA VAL A 25 -0.49 -6.40 29.31
C VAL A 25 -0.96 -5.15 28.56
N ILE A 26 -1.28 -4.08 29.28
CA ILE A 26 -1.68 -2.80 28.68
C ILE A 26 -0.56 -2.26 27.79
N SER A 27 0.68 -2.26 28.31
CA SER A 27 1.85 -1.78 27.57
C SER A 27 2.14 -2.63 26.34
N GLY A 28 1.97 -3.96 26.43
CA GLY A 28 2.16 -4.87 25.30
C GLY A 28 1.14 -4.64 24.19
N ALA A 29 -0.14 -4.47 24.53
CA ALA A 29 -1.18 -4.16 23.56
C ALA A 29 -0.94 -2.81 22.88
N ALA A 30 -0.58 -1.78 23.66
CA ALA A 30 -0.26 -0.46 23.14
C ALA A 30 0.96 -0.48 22.20
N LEU A 31 2.02 -1.19 22.59
CA LEU A 31 3.22 -1.34 21.77
C LEU A 31 2.93 -2.06 20.46
N TYR A 32 2.16 -3.15 20.50
CA TYR A 32 1.76 -3.87 19.29
C TYR A 32 0.95 -2.99 18.34
N SER A 33 -0.02 -2.23 18.87
CA SER A 33 -0.81 -1.28 18.08
C SER A 33 0.07 -0.18 17.46
N ALA A 34 1.01 0.38 18.23
CA ALA A 34 1.93 1.40 17.72
C ALA A 34 2.83 0.87 16.59
N ILE A 35 3.32 -0.36 16.71
CA ILE A 35 4.11 -1.02 15.66
C ILE A 35 3.26 -1.24 14.40
N GLN A 36 2.03 -1.73 14.56
CA GLN A 36 1.12 -1.93 13.44
C GLN A 36 0.83 -0.60 12.74
N GLU A 37 0.60 0.45 13.51
CA GLU A 37 0.36 1.78 12.99
C GLU A 37 1.56 2.33 12.20
N ALA A 38 2.77 2.22 12.74
CA ALA A 38 4.00 2.65 12.09
C ALA A 38 4.23 1.88 10.77
N ARG A 39 3.97 0.57 10.75
CA ARG A 39 4.03 -0.25 9.53
C ARG A 39 3.02 0.21 8.48
N THR A 40 1.77 0.43 8.86
CA THR A 40 0.74 0.93 7.95
C THR A 40 1.11 2.29 7.36
N THR A 41 1.68 3.19 8.16
CA THR A 41 2.19 4.48 7.67
C THR A 41 3.36 4.32 6.72
N SER A 42 4.33 3.45 7.02
CA SER A 42 5.45 3.17 6.13
C SER A 42 4.99 2.69 4.76
N ILE A 43 4.08 1.71 4.74
CA ILE A 43 3.52 1.16 3.49
C ILE A 43 2.82 2.25 2.67
N TYR A 44 2.01 3.08 3.33
CA TYR A 44 1.33 4.17 2.64
C TYR A 44 2.32 5.21 2.09
N GLN A 45 3.40 5.50 2.83
CA GLN A 45 4.45 6.38 2.36
C GLN A 45 5.16 5.83 1.12
N ASP A 46 5.45 4.52 1.08
CA ASP A 46 6.04 3.87 -0.10
C ASP A 46 5.18 4.12 -1.36
N PHE A 47 3.85 4.03 -1.25
CA PHE A 47 2.93 4.33 -2.35
C PHE A 47 2.95 5.82 -2.77
N LEU A 48 3.08 6.74 -1.81
CA LEU A 48 3.23 8.16 -2.10
C LEU A 48 4.54 8.45 -2.81
N GLU A 49 5.64 7.80 -2.43
CA GLU A 49 6.93 7.96 -3.11
C GLU A 49 6.87 7.47 -4.57
N VAL A 50 6.16 6.37 -4.86
CA VAL A 50 5.93 5.94 -6.26
C VAL A 50 5.17 7.00 -7.05
N THR A 51 4.16 7.62 -6.42
CA THR A 51 3.35 8.67 -7.05
C THR A 51 4.22 9.90 -7.37
N LYS A 52 5.06 10.33 -6.43
CA LYS A 52 6.03 11.43 -6.63
C LYS A 52 7.07 11.09 -7.69
N ALA A 53 7.52 9.84 -7.77
CA ALA A 53 8.46 9.39 -8.79
C ALA A 53 7.87 9.49 -10.21
N SER A 54 6.59 9.16 -10.39
CA SER A 54 5.86 9.37 -11.66
C SER A 54 5.82 10.85 -12.07
N GLU A 55 5.63 11.74 -11.10
CA GLU A 55 5.68 13.19 -11.28
C GLU A 55 7.08 13.69 -11.65
N ALA A 56 8.10 13.29 -10.89
CA ALA A 56 9.49 13.68 -11.14
C ALA A 56 9.97 13.22 -12.52
N TYR A 57 9.63 11.98 -12.90
CA TYR A 57 9.89 11.47 -14.24
C TYR A 57 9.32 12.38 -15.34
N TRP A 58 8.08 12.86 -15.17
CA TRP A 58 7.45 13.73 -16.14
C TRP A 58 8.13 15.10 -16.20
N LEU A 59 8.49 15.66 -15.05
CA LEU A 59 9.20 16.95 -14.98
C LEU A 59 10.58 16.89 -15.67
N ASP A 60 11.30 15.79 -15.49
CA ASP A 60 12.66 15.61 -16.02
C ASP A 60 12.67 15.34 -17.54
N THR A 61 11.74 14.50 -18.00
CA THR A 61 11.72 14.04 -19.40
C THR A 61 10.79 14.86 -20.29
N GLY A 62 9.90 15.66 -19.70
CA GLY A 62 8.85 16.40 -20.42
C GLY A 62 7.74 15.52 -21.00
N VAL A 63 7.80 14.21 -20.80
CA VAL A 63 6.82 13.24 -21.31
C VAL A 63 6.28 12.36 -20.18
N PRO A 64 5.00 11.96 -20.22
CA PRO A 64 4.44 11.02 -19.24
C PRO A 64 5.04 9.63 -19.39
N LEU A 65 4.80 8.77 -18.40
CA LEU A 65 5.05 7.35 -18.54
C LEU A 65 4.26 6.82 -19.75
N LYS A 66 4.96 6.13 -20.65
CA LYS A 66 4.33 5.50 -21.81
C LYS A 66 3.32 4.45 -21.35
N ALA A 67 2.20 4.37 -22.05
CA ALA A 67 1.14 3.39 -21.82
C ALA A 67 1.17 2.26 -22.86
N ASN A 68 0.83 1.05 -22.42
CA ASN A 68 0.43 -0.10 -23.22
C ASN A 68 -0.96 -0.56 -22.76
N GLY A 69 -1.99 -0.12 -23.49
CA GLY A 69 -3.38 -0.22 -23.01
C GLY A 69 -3.59 0.63 -21.76
N ASP A 70 -4.06 0.01 -20.69
CA ASP A 70 -4.26 0.65 -19.39
C ASP A 70 -3.01 0.56 -18.48
N THR A 71 -1.97 -0.20 -18.85
CA THR A 71 -0.75 -0.36 -18.05
C THR A 71 0.31 0.65 -18.48
N LEU A 72 0.95 1.30 -17.51
CA LEU A 72 2.07 2.22 -17.74
C LEU A 72 3.41 1.51 -17.59
N TYR A 73 4.44 2.06 -18.25
CA TYR A 73 5.81 1.57 -18.19
C TYR A 73 6.47 1.94 -16.85
N ALA A 74 5.97 1.35 -15.76
CA ALA A 74 6.43 1.64 -14.40
C ALA A 74 7.91 1.32 -14.19
N GLY A 75 8.48 0.39 -14.97
CA GLY A 75 9.92 0.10 -14.97
C GLY A 75 10.77 1.31 -15.37
N SER A 76 10.23 2.24 -16.16
CA SER A 76 10.91 3.50 -16.54
C SER A 76 11.24 4.41 -15.36
N LEU A 77 10.60 4.19 -14.20
CA LEU A 77 10.94 4.89 -12.95
C LEU A 77 12.25 4.42 -12.32
N ILE A 78 12.73 3.23 -12.69
CA ILE A 78 13.94 2.62 -12.13
C ILE A 78 15.04 2.54 -13.19
N LYS A 79 14.69 2.36 -14.47
CA LYS A 79 15.65 2.17 -15.55
C LYS A 79 15.24 2.95 -16.80
N ASN A 80 16.19 3.61 -17.45
CA ASN A 80 15.93 4.33 -18.70
C ASN A 80 15.84 3.40 -19.93
N ASP A 81 14.90 2.46 -19.94
CA ASP A 81 14.74 1.51 -21.05
C ASP A 81 14.26 2.16 -22.35
N GLN A 82 13.67 3.35 -22.25
CA GLN A 82 13.20 4.13 -23.40
C GLN A 82 14.27 5.06 -23.97
N SER A 83 15.47 5.10 -23.37
CA SER A 83 16.57 5.99 -23.77
C SER A 83 16.15 7.46 -23.91
N LEU A 84 15.32 7.93 -22.99
CA LEU A 84 14.80 9.29 -23.01
C LEU A 84 15.88 10.28 -22.60
N THR A 85 16.01 11.35 -23.39
CA THR A 85 16.81 12.52 -23.04
C THR A 85 16.22 13.21 -21.81
N GLY A 86 17.07 13.66 -20.89
CA GLY A 86 16.64 14.38 -19.68
C GLY A 86 16.26 13.49 -18.49
N TRP A 87 16.22 12.16 -18.65
CA TRP A 87 15.98 11.25 -17.53
C TRP A 87 17.10 11.33 -16.48
N SER A 88 16.75 11.65 -15.23
CA SER A 88 17.69 11.78 -14.11
C SER A 88 17.49 10.71 -13.02
N GLY A 89 16.78 9.63 -13.33
CA GLY A 89 16.54 8.54 -12.39
C GLY A 89 17.82 7.74 -12.02
N PRO A 90 17.68 6.64 -11.27
CA PRO A 90 16.44 6.02 -10.82
C PRO A 90 15.66 6.90 -9.84
N TYR A 91 14.35 6.99 -10.01
CA TYR A 91 13.46 7.76 -9.12
C TYR A 91 12.99 6.93 -7.91
N LEU A 92 13.16 5.60 -7.97
CA LEU A 92 12.78 4.69 -6.90
C LEU A 92 13.93 3.71 -6.61
N PRO A 93 14.21 3.40 -5.32
CA PRO A 93 15.24 2.45 -4.93
C PRO A 93 14.75 0.99 -4.97
N TYR A 94 13.81 0.68 -5.86
CA TYR A 94 13.18 -0.61 -5.99
C TYR A 94 13.84 -1.48 -7.06
N LYS A 95 13.53 -2.77 -7.08
CA LYS A 95 14.12 -3.70 -8.02
C LYS A 95 13.32 -3.72 -9.32
N TYR A 96 14.01 -3.45 -10.42
CA TYR A 96 13.45 -3.58 -11.77
C TYR A 96 13.12 -5.04 -12.09
N LYS A 97 11.96 -5.29 -12.70
CA LYS A 97 11.57 -6.60 -13.24
C LYS A 97 11.56 -6.55 -14.77
N ASP A 98 10.73 -5.68 -15.33
CA ASP A 98 10.56 -5.45 -16.76
C ASP A 98 10.01 -4.03 -17.01
N THR A 99 9.68 -3.70 -18.25
CA THR A 99 9.23 -2.36 -18.63
C THR A 99 7.96 -1.92 -17.90
N GLU A 100 7.04 -2.84 -17.58
CA GLU A 100 5.73 -2.54 -16.99
C GLU A 100 5.70 -2.76 -15.48
N VAL A 101 6.70 -3.44 -14.93
CA VAL A 101 6.69 -3.95 -13.56
C VAL A 101 7.99 -3.66 -12.81
N PHE A 102 7.82 -3.31 -11.55
CA PHE A 102 8.90 -3.36 -10.57
C PHE A 102 8.48 -4.12 -9.32
N TYR A 103 9.48 -4.46 -8.51
CA TYR A 103 9.29 -5.16 -7.25
C TYR A 103 9.41 -4.22 -6.06
N MET A 104 8.42 -4.25 -5.18
CA MET A 104 8.40 -3.48 -3.94
C MET A 104 8.28 -4.41 -2.74
N ASN A 105 9.07 -4.15 -1.69
CA ASN A 105 8.98 -4.92 -0.46
C ASN A 105 7.86 -4.34 0.43
N LEU A 106 6.83 -5.14 0.70
CA LEU A 106 5.79 -4.80 1.65
C LEU A 106 5.79 -5.82 2.78
N VAL A 107 6.06 -5.36 4.00
CA VAL A 107 6.04 -6.18 5.22
C VAL A 107 6.92 -7.44 5.11
N GLY A 108 8.09 -7.30 4.49
CA GLY A 108 9.08 -8.38 4.35
C GLY A 108 8.83 -9.33 3.18
N SER A 109 7.83 -9.09 2.33
CA SER A 109 7.58 -9.85 1.09
C SER A 109 7.73 -8.97 -0.15
N GLU A 110 8.30 -9.51 -1.23
CA GLU A 110 8.48 -8.82 -2.51
C GLU A 110 7.23 -9.00 -3.38
N TYR A 111 6.56 -7.90 -3.75
CA TYR A 111 5.36 -7.90 -4.59
C TYR A 111 5.63 -7.30 -5.96
N SER A 112 4.95 -7.81 -7.00
CA SER A 112 4.94 -7.18 -8.32
C SER A 112 4.03 -5.95 -8.28
N VAL A 113 4.54 -4.82 -8.75
CA VAL A 113 3.85 -3.54 -8.75
C VAL A 113 3.75 -3.00 -10.17
N HIS A 114 2.53 -2.62 -10.55
CA HIS A 114 2.19 -1.98 -11.81
C HIS A 114 1.64 -0.57 -11.55
N ILE A 115 1.79 0.34 -12.50
CA ILE A 115 0.99 1.57 -12.53
C ILE A 115 -0.02 1.42 -13.67
N ARG A 116 -1.32 1.59 -13.40
CA ARG A 116 -2.38 1.44 -14.40
C ARG A 116 -3.28 2.67 -14.44
N ARG A 117 -3.88 2.99 -15.58
CA ARG A 117 -4.85 4.11 -15.70
C ARG A 117 -6.26 3.56 -15.69
N TRP A 118 -7.05 3.97 -14.69
CA TRP A 118 -8.45 3.57 -14.56
C TRP A 118 -9.33 4.78 -14.23
N ALA A 119 -10.60 4.69 -14.62
CA ALA A 119 -11.60 5.67 -14.26
C ALA A 119 -11.80 5.75 -12.74
N ASN A 120 -12.12 6.95 -12.26
CA ASN A 120 -12.32 7.23 -10.84
C ASN A 120 -13.67 6.77 -10.28
N ASP A 121 -14.61 6.39 -11.17
CA ASP A 121 -15.93 5.92 -10.79
C ASP A 121 -15.84 4.73 -9.81
N ASP A 122 -16.87 4.54 -9.00
CA ASP A 122 -16.97 3.38 -8.10
C ASP A 122 -16.87 2.10 -8.91
N TRP A 123 -16.06 1.16 -8.42
CA TRP A 123 -15.91 -0.12 -9.10
C TRP A 123 -17.04 -1.06 -8.70
N ASN A 124 -17.42 -1.92 -9.64
CA ASN A 124 -18.31 -3.01 -9.31
C ASN A 124 -17.60 -3.96 -8.33
N ALA A 125 -18.27 -4.29 -7.23
CA ALA A 125 -17.77 -5.26 -6.26
C ALA A 125 -17.74 -6.70 -6.80
N ASP A 126 -18.44 -6.95 -7.91
CA ASP A 126 -18.41 -8.21 -8.65
C ASP A 126 -17.14 -8.31 -9.50
N VAL A 127 -16.33 -9.31 -9.18
CA VAL A 127 -15.03 -9.60 -9.77
C VAL A 127 -15.12 -10.04 -11.24
N SER A 128 -16.33 -10.32 -11.75
CA SER A 128 -16.57 -10.64 -13.16
C SER A 128 -16.67 -9.40 -14.07
N ALA A 129 -16.91 -8.21 -13.52
CA ALA A 129 -17.05 -6.98 -14.31
C ALA A 129 -15.69 -6.34 -14.60
N ALA A 130 -15.38 -6.06 -15.86
CA ALA A 130 -14.15 -5.33 -16.23
C ALA A 130 -14.10 -3.97 -15.52
N LEU A 131 -12.90 -3.55 -15.11
CA LEU A 131 -12.71 -2.16 -14.65
C LEU A 131 -12.99 -1.22 -15.82
N THR A 132 -13.60 -0.07 -15.53
CA THR A 132 -13.84 0.95 -16.55
C THR A 132 -12.51 1.59 -16.92
N SER A 133 -12.00 1.24 -18.11
CA SER A 133 -10.82 1.86 -18.70
C SER A 133 -11.00 3.37 -18.89
N CYS A 134 -9.89 4.08 -18.90
CA CYS A 134 -9.87 5.51 -19.15
C CYS A 134 -10.32 5.85 -20.58
N SER A 135 -11.31 6.73 -20.70
CA SER A 135 -11.75 7.28 -21.99
C SER A 135 -12.20 8.74 -21.85
N VAL A 136 -12.34 9.43 -22.98
CA VAL A 136 -12.89 10.80 -23.05
C VAL A 136 -14.28 10.93 -22.42
N ALA A 137 -15.02 9.83 -22.26
CA ALA A 137 -16.36 9.80 -21.66
C ALA A 137 -16.36 9.57 -20.13
N THR A 138 -15.21 9.25 -19.52
CA THR A 138 -15.11 8.94 -18.08
C THR A 138 -14.89 10.18 -17.22
N LYS A 139 -15.40 10.19 -15.99
CA LYS A 139 -15.34 11.33 -15.04
C LYS A 139 -13.96 11.48 -14.38
N GLY A 140 -12.94 11.57 -15.20
CA GLY A 140 -11.55 11.71 -14.78
C GLY A 140 -10.86 10.36 -14.54
N CYS A 141 -9.56 10.39 -14.77
CA CYS A 141 -8.68 9.24 -14.71
C CYS A 141 -7.62 9.44 -13.65
N SER A 142 -7.19 8.34 -13.03
CA SER A 142 -6.01 8.39 -12.16
C SER A 142 -5.03 7.31 -12.56
N GLU A 143 -3.76 7.56 -12.25
CA GLU A 143 -2.80 6.50 -12.08
C GLU A 143 -3.15 5.73 -10.81
N TRP A 144 -3.34 4.43 -10.95
CA TRP A 144 -3.58 3.50 -9.87
C TRP A 144 -2.36 2.61 -9.75
N LEU A 145 -1.70 2.70 -8.61
CA LEU A 145 -0.67 1.75 -8.25
C LEU A 145 -1.34 0.43 -7.90
N THR A 146 -0.96 -0.63 -8.60
CA THR A 146 -1.55 -1.95 -8.44
C THR A 146 -0.50 -2.92 -7.94
N VAL A 147 -0.77 -3.55 -6.79
CA VAL A 147 0.08 -4.57 -6.18
C VAL A 147 -0.58 -5.92 -6.39
N ASP A 148 0.13 -6.83 -7.07
CA ASP A 148 -0.37 -8.13 -7.44
C ASP A 148 0.10 -9.22 -6.47
N ALA A 149 -0.82 -10.07 -6.03
CA ALA A 149 -0.54 -11.28 -5.27
C ALA A 149 -1.15 -12.49 -5.99
N ASP A 150 -0.31 -13.43 -6.40
CA ASP A 150 -0.65 -14.62 -7.19
C ASP A 150 -0.38 -15.95 -6.44
N VAL A 151 0.06 -15.86 -5.18
CA VAL A 151 0.31 -17.00 -4.28
C VAL A 151 -0.52 -16.83 -3.01
N ALA A 152 -1.04 -17.94 -2.46
CA ALA A 152 -1.95 -17.94 -1.32
C ALA A 152 -1.43 -17.19 -0.07
N SER A 153 -0.14 -17.31 0.25
CA SER A 153 0.48 -16.58 1.38
C SER A 153 0.48 -15.06 1.15
N TYR A 154 0.74 -14.63 -0.09
CA TYR A 154 0.74 -13.23 -0.48
C TYR A 154 -0.67 -12.66 -0.52
N VAL A 155 -1.66 -13.46 -0.91
CA VAL A 155 -3.09 -13.10 -0.88
C VAL A 155 -3.56 -12.76 0.53
N THR A 156 -3.25 -13.59 1.53
CA THR A 156 -3.61 -13.30 2.92
C THR A 156 -2.91 -12.04 3.43
N SER A 157 -1.60 -11.92 3.18
CA SER A 157 -0.83 -10.74 3.59
C SER A 157 -1.35 -9.45 2.94
N LEU A 158 -1.62 -9.47 1.64
CA LEU A 158 -2.17 -8.33 0.90
C LEU A 158 -3.58 -7.96 1.39
N GLY A 159 -4.39 -8.95 1.74
CA GLY A 159 -5.69 -8.74 2.39
C GLY A 159 -5.58 -8.02 3.73
N ASN A 160 -4.60 -8.37 4.56
CA ASN A 160 -4.33 -7.68 5.82
C ASN A 160 -3.83 -6.25 5.59
N ILE A 161 -2.93 -6.04 4.62
CA ILE A 161 -2.45 -4.72 4.23
C ILE A 161 -3.62 -3.83 3.78
N PHE A 162 -4.51 -4.35 2.94
CA PHE A 162 -5.73 -3.64 2.53
C PHE A 162 -6.55 -3.18 3.72
N GLN A 163 -6.90 -4.07 4.66
CA GLN A 163 -7.72 -3.73 5.82
C GLN A 163 -7.09 -2.64 6.70
N LEU A 164 -5.76 -2.67 6.84
CA LEU A 164 -5.04 -1.67 7.62
C LEU A 164 -5.03 -0.30 6.94
N LEU A 165 -4.81 -0.28 5.63
CA LEU A 165 -4.79 0.95 4.84
C LEU A 165 -6.18 1.56 4.71
N ASP A 166 -7.18 0.76 4.36
CA ASP A 166 -8.58 1.18 4.24
C ASP A 166 -9.08 1.80 5.56
N LYS A 167 -8.79 1.14 6.68
CA LYS A 167 -9.14 1.65 8.01
C LYS A 167 -8.46 2.98 8.36
N LYS A 168 -7.18 3.15 7.99
CA LYS A 168 -6.39 4.32 8.40
C LYS A 168 -6.53 5.51 7.45
N TYR A 169 -6.67 5.25 6.15
CA TYR A 169 -6.54 6.27 5.10
C TYR A 169 -7.73 6.35 4.13
N ASP A 170 -8.72 5.44 4.22
CA ASP A 170 -9.82 5.39 3.23
C ASP A 170 -11.22 5.18 3.83
N ASN A 171 -11.43 5.64 5.07
CA ASN A 171 -12.74 5.66 5.73
C ASN A 171 -13.43 4.29 5.93
N SER A 172 -12.75 3.17 5.67
CA SER A 172 -13.34 1.83 5.78
C SER A 172 -14.56 1.63 4.87
N ASP A 173 -14.54 2.22 3.67
CA ASP A 173 -15.70 2.21 2.75
C ASP A 173 -15.80 0.93 1.91
N GLY A 174 -14.82 0.05 2.05
CA GLY A 174 -14.81 -1.30 1.53
C GLY A 174 -14.05 -1.47 0.23
N LYS A 175 -14.04 -2.69 -0.29
CA LYS A 175 -13.07 -3.11 -1.31
C LYS A 175 -13.20 -2.42 -2.69
N SER A 176 -14.30 -1.75 -2.99
CA SER A 176 -14.60 -1.24 -4.33
C SER A 176 -14.78 0.28 -4.41
N LYS A 177 -14.55 0.98 -3.30
CA LYS A 177 -14.78 2.43 -3.16
C LYS A 177 -13.51 3.12 -2.68
N GLY A 178 -13.56 4.44 -2.55
CA GLY A 178 -12.44 5.22 -2.05
C GLY A 178 -11.19 5.22 -2.94
N ASN A 179 -10.07 5.55 -2.31
CA ASN A 179 -8.74 5.68 -2.89
C ASN A 179 -7.90 4.40 -2.73
N ILE A 180 -8.35 3.44 -1.93
CA ILE A 180 -7.67 2.19 -1.62
C ILE A 180 -8.66 1.05 -1.87
N ARG A 181 -8.47 0.35 -2.99
CA ARG A 181 -9.40 -0.70 -3.44
C ARG A 181 -8.73 -2.05 -3.44
N LYS A 182 -9.52 -3.11 -3.36
CA LYS A 182 -9.05 -4.49 -3.47
C LYS A 182 -9.95 -5.29 -4.40
N ARG A 183 -9.33 -6.06 -5.29
CA ARG A 183 -10.03 -7.01 -6.17
C ARG A 183 -9.53 -8.43 -5.95
N GLU A 184 -10.47 -9.36 -6.00
CA GLU A 184 -10.25 -10.79 -5.70
C GLU A 184 -10.64 -11.60 -6.93
N TRP A 185 -9.73 -11.71 -7.91
CA TRP A 185 -10.07 -12.34 -9.19
C TRP A 185 -10.43 -13.82 -9.06
N ASN A 186 -9.74 -14.51 -8.18
CA ASN A 186 -9.98 -15.90 -7.81
C ASN A 186 -9.35 -16.15 -6.42
N ALA A 187 -9.39 -17.40 -5.95
CA ALA A 187 -8.88 -17.77 -4.63
C ALA A 187 -7.37 -17.51 -4.41
N THR A 188 -6.58 -17.35 -5.47
CA THR A 188 -5.12 -17.19 -5.39
C THR A 188 -4.61 -15.89 -6.01
N THR A 189 -5.47 -15.10 -6.65
CA THR A 189 -5.06 -13.89 -7.40
C THR A 189 -5.82 -12.68 -6.88
N HIS A 190 -5.15 -11.88 -6.05
CA HIS A 190 -5.69 -10.65 -5.49
C HIS A 190 -4.88 -9.45 -5.93
N GLN A 191 -5.54 -8.29 -6.04
CA GLN A 191 -4.90 -7.04 -6.38
C GLN A 191 -5.32 -5.96 -5.39
N LEU A 192 -4.35 -5.18 -4.91
CA LEU A 192 -4.56 -3.97 -4.13
C LEU A 192 -4.30 -2.78 -5.04
N PHE A 193 -5.17 -1.79 -5.00
CA PHE A 193 -5.09 -0.59 -5.81
C PHE A 193 -5.02 0.62 -4.90
N ILE A 194 -4.08 1.50 -5.17
CA ILE A 194 -3.92 2.76 -4.46
C ILE A 194 -3.98 3.87 -5.50
N LYS A 195 -4.93 4.79 -5.33
CA LYS A 195 -5.12 5.93 -6.21
C LYS A 195 -3.95 6.89 -6.04
N GLY A 196 -3.25 7.14 -7.14
CA GLY A 196 -2.20 8.13 -7.27
C GLY A 196 -2.72 9.39 -7.96
N LEU A 197 -1.92 9.90 -8.90
CA LEU A 197 -2.18 11.18 -9.56
C LEU A 197 -3.42 11.16 -10.43
N LEU A 198 -4.20 12.23 -10.35
CA LEU A 198 -5.19 12.55 -11.36
C LEU A 198 -4.43 12.87 -12.65
N ARG A 199 -4.70 12.07 -13.69
CA ARG A 199 -4.28 12.37 -15.04
C ARG A 199 -5.54 12.74 -15.81
N GLY A 200 -5.41 13.70 -16.72
CA GLY A 200 -6.50 14.09 -17.62
C GLY A 200 -7.05 12.92 -18.44
N SER A 201 -7.92 13.25 -19.40
CA SER A 201 -8.43 12.25 -20.35
C SER A 201 -7.27 11.47 -21.02
N LYS A 202 -7.57 10.31 -21.63
CA LYS A 202 -6.55 9.45 -22.29
C LYS A 202 -5.66 10.24 -23.27
N ASP A 203 -6.15 11.37 -23.78
CA ASP A 203 -5.53 12.23 -24.79
C ASP A 203 -4.89 13.53 -24.22
N GLU A 204 -4.92 13.75 -22.90
CA GLU A 204 -4.36 14.97 -22.27
C GLU A 204 -2.91 14.82 -21.77
N VAL A 205 -2.23 13.72 -22.14
CA VAL A 205 -0.77 13.61 -21.98
C VAL A 205 -0.11 12.85 -23.13
#